data_AF-A0A9E5QNE9-F1
#
_entry.id   AF-A0A9E5QNE9-F1
#
_cell.length_a   1.000
_cell.length_b   1.000
_cell.length_c   1.000
_cell.angle_alpha   90.00
_cell.angle_beta   90.00
_cell.angle_gamma   90.00
#
_symmetry.space_group_name_H-M   'P 1'
#
loop_
_entity.id
_entity.type
_entity.pdbx_description
1 polymer ?
#
loop_
_entity_poly.entity_id
_entity_poly.type
_entity_poly.pdbx_seq_one_letter_code
_entity_poly.pdbx_strand_id
1 'polypeptide(L)'
;MGWERFQSWLYGHTDLGIFVDISRVRLEDAFVESLQPAFAAAFAAMAELEAGAIANPDEQRQVGHYWLRAPELAPTAALRAEIDTTLTQIETFAAQVQQGVIAPPS
;
A
#
# COMPACT_ATOMS: atom_id res chain seq x y z
N MET A 1 32.81 12.01 3.65
CA MET A 1 32.08 11.91 2.36
C MET A 1 31.22 10.65 2.23
N GLY A 2 31.75 9.42 2.13
CA GLY A 2 30.88 8.23 1.97
C GLY A 2 29.99 7.90 3.18
N TRP A 3 30.53 8.03 4.39
CA TRP A 3 29.82 7.72 5.64
C TRP A 3 28.74 8.75 6.02
N GLU A 4 28.99 10.04 5.80
CA GLU A 4 27.98 11.09 6.03
C GLU A 4 26.82 10.95 5.06
N ARG A 5 27.11 10.71 3.77
CA ARG A 5 26.07 10.48 2.77
C ARG A 5 25.23 9.24 3.10
N PHE A 6 25.85 8.16 3.55
CA PHE A 6 25.13 6.99 4.05
C PHE A 6 24.16 7.37 5.18
N GLN A 7 24.63 8.07 6.22
CA GLN A 7 23.78 8.46 7.34
C GLN A 7 22.60 9.36 6.93
N SER A 8 22.81 10.26 5.96
CA SER A 8 21.77 11.17 5.49
C SER A 8 20.76 10.53 4.53
N TRP A 9 21.13 9.44 3.86
CA TRP A 9 20.34 8.81 2.78
C TRP A 9 19.88 7.38 3.11
N LEU A 10 20.20 6.89 4.30
CA LEU A 10 19.66 5.66 4.85
C LEU A 10 18.28 5.95 5.45
N TYR A 11 17.25 5.38 4.83
CA TYR A 11 15.94 5.27 5.48
C TYR A 11 15.90 3.97 6.28
N GLY A 12 15.59 4.07 7.58
CA GLY A 12 15.40 2.93 8.46
C GLY A 12 13.98 2.90 9.01
N HIS A 13 13.25 1.80 8.77
CA HIS A 13 11.98 1.51 9.42
C HIS A 13 12.22 0.45 10.50
N THR A 14 12.48 0.89 11.73
CA THR A 14 12.90 0.03 12.84
C THR A 14 11.88 -1.06 13.18
N ASP A 15 10.59 -0.74 13.17
CA ASP A 15 9.54 -1.69 13.56
C ASP A 15 9.40 -2.86 12.57
N LEU A 16 9.72 -2.62 11.30
CA LEU A 16 9.75 -3.65 10.26
C LEU A 16 11.13 -4.30 10.11
N GLY A 17 12.17 -3.75 10.77
CA GLY A 17 13.56 -4.15 10.56
C GLY A 17 14.07 -3.89 9.13
N ILE A 18 13.45 -2.97 8.40
CA ILE A 18 13.77 -2.67 7.00
C ILE A 18 14.68 -1.45 6.92
N PHE A 19 15.71 -1.54 6.09
CA PHE A 19 16.62 -0.46 5.80
C PHE A 19 16.75 -0.30 4.28
N VAL A 20 16.64 0.94 3.80
CA VAL A 20 16.79 1.29 2.39
C VAL A 20 17.91 2.32 2.29
N ASP A 21 19.05 1.90 1.76
CA ASP A 21 20.21 2.74 1.51
C ASP A 21 20.24 3.17 0.04
N ILE A 22 19.98 4.45 -0.22
CA ILE A 22 20.10 5.04 -1.56
C ILE A 22 21.34 5.93 -1.71
N SER A 23 22.27 5.91 -0.75
CA SER A 23 23.48 6.74 -0.76
C SER A 23 24.40 6.49 -1.94
N ARG A 24 24.34 5.28 -2.52
CA ARG A 24 25.11 4.85 -3.70
C ARG A 24 24.38 5.04 -5.03
N VAL A 25 23.11 5.43 -5.01
CA VAL A 25 22.39 5.86 -6.20
C VAL A 25 22.89 7.26 -6.58
N ARG A 26 23.04 7.52 -7.88
CA ARG A 26 23.43 8.84 -8.42
C ARG A 26 22.28 9.85 -8.36
N LEU A 27 21.71 10.04 -7.17
CA LEU A 27 20.72 11.07 -6.84
C LEU A 27 21.44 12.21 -6.13
N GLU A 28 21.96 13.16 -6.90
CA GLU A 28 22.59 14.36 -6.36
C GLU A 28 21.51 15.31 -5.82
N ASP A 29 21.85 16.13 -4.83
CA ASP A 29 20.91 17.01 -4.14
C ASP A 29 20.19 17.94 -5.13
N ALA A 30 20.93 18.54 -6.08
CA ALA A 30 20.38 19.38 -7.14
C ALA A 30 19.39 18.62 -8.06
N PHE A 31 19.62 17.33 -8.29
CA PHE A 31 18.69 16.52 -9.06
C PHE A 31 17.41 16.24 -8.26
N VAL A 32 17.53 15.94 -6.96
CA VAL A 32 16.35 15.80 -6.08
C VAL A 32 15.56 17.09 -5.98
N GLU A 33 16.21 18.25 -5.90
CA GLU A 33 15.55 19.56 -5.96
C GLU A 33 14.77 19.73 -7.26
N SER A 34 15.35 19.34 -8.40
CA SER A 34 14.66 19.40 -9.70
C SER A 34 13.43 18.48 -9.78
N LEU A 35 13.39 17.40 -8.97
CA LEU A 35 12.27 16.45 -8.90
C LEU A 35 11.15 16.88 -7.94
N GLN A 36 11.35 17.90 -7.10
CA GLN A 36 10.34 18.34 -6.12
C GLN A 36 8.94 18.58 -6.72
N PRO A 37 8.77 19.25 -7.88
CA PRO A 37 7.46 19.42 -8.48
C PRO A 37 6.82 18.10 -8.92
N ALA A 38 7.62 17.16 -9.43
CA ALA A 38 7.14 15.84 -9.83
C ALA A 38 6.72 14.99 -8.63
N PHE A 39 7.45 15.09 -7.51
CA PHE A 39 7.05 14.45 -6.25
C PHE A 39 5.74 15.02 -5.73
N ALA A 40 5.57 16.36 -5.72
CA ALA A 40 4.31 16.97 -5.31
C ALA A 40 3.13 16.47 -6.15
N ALA A 41 3.29 16.36 -7.46
CA ALA A 41 2.28 15.81 -8.36
C ALA A 41 2.00 14.32 -8.06
N ALA A 42 3.04 13.51 -7.84
CA ALA A 42 2.89 12.10 -7.51
C ALA A 42 2.15 11.89 -6.17
N PHE A 43 2.49 12.65 -5.13
CA PHE A 43 1.80 12.58 -3.84
C PHE A 43 0.33 13.01 -3.92
N ALA A 44 0.02 14.05 -4.69
CA ALA A 44 -1.36 14.46 -4.94
C ALA A 44 -2.15 13.36 -5.68
N ALA A 45 -1.57 12.78 -6.74
CA ALA A 45 -2.19 11.69 -7.48
C ALA A 45 -2.41 10.44 -6.62
N MET A 46 -1.47 10.10 -5.71
CA MET A 46 -1.66 9.02 -4.75
C MET A 46 -2.82 9.29 -3.80
N ALA A 47 -2.96 10.51 -3.28
CA ALA A 47 -4.08 10.88 -2.42
C ALA A 47 -5.44 10.79 -3.14
N GLU A 48 -5.51 11.24 -4.40
CA GLU A 48 -6.72 11.10 -5.24
C GLU A 48 -7.06 9.64 -5.51
N LEU A 49 -6.05 8.83 -5.86
CA LEU A 49 -6.18 7.39 -6.07
C LEU A 49 -6.71 6.72 -4.80
N GLU A 50 -6.10 7.00 -3.65
CA GLU A 50 -6.49 6.47 -2.34
C GLU A 50 -7.94 6.84 -1.97
N ALA A 51 -8.37 8.05 -2.31
CA ALA A 51 -9.74 8.55 -2.14
C ALA A 51 -10.75 7.98 -3.14
N GLY A 52 -10.33 7.08 -4.04
CA GLY A 52 -11.23 6.39 -4.98
C GLY A 52 -11.45 7.14 -6.29
N ALA A 53 -10.51 7.96 -6.73
CA ALA A 53 -10.53 8.48 -8.10
C ALA A 53 -10.48 7.34 -9.13
N ILE A 54 -11.01 7.62 -10.34
CA ILE A 54 -10.86 6.71 -11.48
C ILE A 54 -9.42 6.78 -11.96
N ALA A 55 -8.61 5.84 -11.50
CA ALA A 55 -7.19 5.73 -11.85
C ALA A 55 -6.95 4.81 -13.06
N ASN A 56 -7.89 3.93 -13.39
CA ASN A 56 -7.88 3.16 -14.63
C ASN A 56 -8.91 3.75 -15.61
N PRO A 57 -8.51 4.72 -16.45
CA PRO A 57 -9.43 5.42 -17.35
C PRO A 57 -9.95 4.52 -18.48
N ASP A 58 -9.17 3.55 -18.94
CA ASP A 58 -9.56 2.67 -20.04
C ASP A 58 -10.76 1.79 -19.65
N GLU A 59 -10.78 1.32 -18.40
CA GLU A 59 -11.88 0.51 -17.86
C GLU A 59 -12.90 1.31 -17.05
N GLN A 60 -12.69 2.62 -16.85
CA GLN A 60 -13.49 3.48 -15.97
C GLN A 60 -13.59 2.90 -14.54
N ARG A 61 -12.46 2.48 -13.98
CA ARG A 61 -12.39 1.81 -12.66
C ARG A 61 -11.50 2.54 -11.65
N GLN A 62 -11.89 2.40 -10.40
CA GLN A 62 -11.04 2.70 -9.24
C GLN A 62 -9.98 1.60 -9.07
N VAL A 63 -8.86 1.91 -8.39
CA VAL A 63 -7.79 0.95 -8.11
C VAL A 63 -7.62 0.82 -6.60
N GLY A 64 -8.31 -0.12 -5.97
CA GLY A 64 -8.52 -0.13 -4.52
C GLY A 64 -7.81 -1.21 -3.69
N HIS A 65 -6.72 -1.81 -4.20
CA HIS A 65 -6.13 -3.01 -3.56
C HIS A 65 -5.61 -2.77 -2.13
N TYR A 66 -5.28 -1.52 -1.76
CA TYR A 66 -4.89 -1.14 -0.40
C TYR A 66 -6.09 -1.13 0.57
N TRP A 67 -7.32 -0.87 0.10
CA TRP A 67 -8.54 -1.02 0.92
C TRP A 67 -8.73 -2.45 1.40
N LEU A 68 -8.27 -3.46 0.62
CA LEU A 68 -8.35 -4.85 1.03
C LEU A 68 -7.45 -5.19 2.22
N ARG A 69 -6.44 -4.35 2.50
CA ARG A 69 -5.54 -4.49 3.66
C ARG A 69 -5.91 -3.57 4.82
N ALA A 70 -6.50 -2.41 4.50
CA ALA A 70 -6.94 -1.40 5.44
C ALA A 70 -8.34 -0.89 5.04
N PRO A 71 -9.42 -1.64 5.36
CA PRO A 71 -10.78 -1.36 4.90
C PRO A 71 -11.32 0.01 5.34
N GLU A 72 -10.80 0.57 6.43
CA GLU A 72 -11.10 1.92 6.91
C GLU A 72 -10.72 3.02 5.93
N LEU A 73 -9.84 2.75 4.96
CA LEU A 73 -9.46 3.67 3.89
C LEU A 73 -10.38 3.62 2.67
N ALA A 74 -11.35 2.68 2.63
CA ALA A 74 -12.26 2.57 1.51
C ALA A 74 -13.11 3.86 1.36
N PRO A 75 -13.36 4.34 0.13
CA PRO A 75 -13.95 5.66 -0.12
C PRO A 75 -15.44 5.72 0.23
N THR A 76 -16.08 4.57 0.46
CA THR A 76 -17.49 4.50 0.87
C THR A 76 -17.68 3.49 1.99
N ALA A 77 -18.64 3.75 2.87
CA ALA A 77 -19.01 2.82 3.94
C ALA A 77 -19.51 1.47 3.40
N ALA A 78 -20.16 1.46 2.23
CA ALA A 78 -20.62 0.24 1.58
C ALA A 78 -19.44 -0.64 1.13
N LEU A 79 -18.43 -0.07 0.46
CA LEU A 79 -17.23 -0.81 0.07
C LEU A 79 -16.47 -1.34 1.29
N ARG A 80 -16.31 -0.51 2.33
CA ARG A 80 -15.72 -0.97 3.59
C ARG A 80 -16.46 -2.19 4.15
N ALA A 81 -17.79 -2.10 4.28
CA ALA A 81 -18.61 -3.18 4.83
C ALA A 81 -18.53 -4.45 3.99
N GLU A 82 -18.44 -4.34 2.67
CA GLU A 82 -18.29 -5.48 1.76
C GLU A 82 -16.93 -6.17 1.94
N ILE A 83 -15.85 -5.38 2.06
CA ILE A 83 -14.51 -5.90 2.34
C ILE A 83 -14.47 -6.59 3.70
N ASP A 84 -14.93 -5.91 4.77
CA ASP A 84 -14.95 -6.44 6.14
C ASP A 84 -15.75 -7.76 6.23
N THR A 85 -16.94 -7.79 5.60
CA THR A 85 -17.80 -8.98 5.57
C THR A 85 -17.14 -10.13 4.82
N THR A 86 -16.52 -9.85 3.68
CA THR A 86 -15.84 -10.85 2.85
C THR A 86 -14.65 -11.46 3.58
N LEU A 87 -13.81 -10.62 4.22
CA LEU A 87 -12.69 -11.09 5.03
C LEU A 87 -13.18 -11.99 6.18
N THR A 88 -14.22 -11.56 6.90
CA THR A 88 -14.83 -12.35 7.98
C THR A 88 -15.32 -13.72 7.49
N GLN A 89 -15.96 -13.77 6.31
CA GLN A 89 -16.43 -15.02 5.71
C GLN A 89 -15.28 -15.94 5.32
N ILE A 90 -14.21 -15.41 4.72
CA ILE A 90 -13.01 -16.17 4.35
C ILE A 90 -12.35 -16.77 5.61
N GLU A 91 -12.16 -15.97 6.66
CA GLU A 91 -11.55 -16.42 7.91
C GLU A 91 -12.41 -17.47 8.61
N THR A 92 -13.73 -17.27 8.64
CA THR A 92 -14.67 -18.24 9.22
C THR A 92 -14.61 -19.57 8.47
N PHE A 93 -14.64 -19.54 7.14
CA PHE A 93 -14.55 -20.74 6.32
C PHE A 93 -13.22 -21.45 6.54
N ALA A 94 -12.10 -20.72 6.53
CA ALA A 94 -10.77 -21.27 6.77
C ALA A 94 -10.68 -21.94 8.15
N ALA A 95 -11.22 -21.32 9.20
CA ALA A 95 -11.27 -21.88 10.53
C ALA A 95 -12.11 -23.16 10.59
N GLN A 96 -13.28 -23.19 9.95
CA GLN A 96 -14.14 -24.38 9.89
C GLN A 96 -13.48 -25.55 9.17
N VAL A 97 -12.72 -25.29 8.10
CA VAL A 97 -11.91 -26.32 7.41
C VAL A 97 -10.80 -26.84 8.33
N GLN A 98 -10.05 -25.95 8.98
CA GLN A 98 -8.96 -26.35 9.89
C GLN A 98 -9.44 -27.14 11.10
N GLN A 99 -10.66 -26.86 11.58
CA GLN A 99 -11.30 -27.57 12.69
C GLN A 99 -11.99 -28.88 12.27
N GLY A 100 -12.07 -29.18 10.97
CA GLY A 100 -12.79 -30.34 10.44
C GLY A 100 -14.31 -30.24 10.52
N VAL A 101 -14.86 -29.05 10.80
CA VAL A 101 -16.31 -28.78 10.71
C VAL A 101 -16.78 -28.86 9.25
N ILE A 102 -15.96 -28.33 8.34
CA ILE A 102 -16.10 -28.54 6.91
C ILE A 102 -15.04 -29.57 6.49
N ALA A 103 -15.50 -30.67 5.89
CA ALA A 103 -14.66 -31.78 5.44
C ALA A 103 -15.20 -32.35 4.12
N PRO A 104 -14.38 -33.04 3.31
CA PRO A 104 -14.85 -33.73 2.12
C PRO A 104 -15.90 -34.81 2.47
N PRO A 105 -16.78 -35.18 1.53
CA PRO A 105 -17.72 -36.28 1.73
C PRO A 105 -16.99 -37.59 2.06
N SER A 106 -17.59 -38.39 2.95
CA SER A 106 -17.11 -39.73 3.29
C SER A 106 -17.40 -40.76 2.20
#